data_AF-A0A087M139-F1
#
_entry.id   AF-A0A087M139-F1
#
_cell.length_a   1.000
_cell.length_b   1.000
_cell.length_c   1.000
_cell.angle_alpha   90.00
_cell.angle_beta   90.00
_cell.angle_gamma   90.00
#
_symmetry.space_group_name_H-M   'P 1'
#
loop_
_entity.id
_entity.type
_entity.pdbx_description
1 polymer ?
#
loop_
_entity_poly.entity_id
_entity_poly.type
_entity_poly.pdbx_seq_one_letter_code
_entity_poly.pdbx_strand_id
1 'polypeptide(L)'
;MTQNDEFSIGVLSERSGVNIETIRYYEKIGVMPKPARSAAGYRIYTTEHARRLHFVRRGRELGFSLDELRGLLRLVDGHTYTCREVHALTIEHLKDIRQKIADLRRLERAMSNMAAQCTGDQVPECPVIDALFEMRSIKRSRSVQA
;
A
#
# COMPACT_ATOMS: atom_id res chain seq x y z
N MET A 1 -16.05 -23.86 -17.76
CA MET A 1 -15.16 -23.62 -18.92
C MET A 1 -14.89 -22.12 -19.00
N THR A 2 -13.82 -21.63 -18.39
CA THR A 2 -13.41 -20.22 -18.54
C THR A 2 -12.76 -20.05 -19.91
N GLN A 3 -13.40 -19.29 -20.80
CA GLN A 3 -12.77 -18.84 -22.04
C GLN A 3 -11.47 -18.11 -21.67
N ASN A 4 -10.35 -18.63 -22.16
CA ASN A 4 -9.04 -18.04 -21.96
C ASN A 4 -8.78 -17.12 -23.15
N ASP A 5 -9.50 -16.00 -23.16
CA ASP A 5 -9.36 -14.99 -24.22
C ASP A 5 -7.94 -14.43 -24.20
N GLU A 6 -7.35 -14.28 -25.39
CA GLU A 6 -6.05 -13.64 -25.58
C GLU A 6 -6.22 -12.12 -25.73
N PHE A 7 -5.43 -11.34 -25.00
CA PHE A 7 -5.49 -9.88 -24.99
C PHE A 7 -4.16 -9.26 -25.42
N SER A 8 -4.25 -8.12 -26.10
CA SER A 8 -3.15 -7.16 -26.16
C SER A 8 -3.00 -6.42 -24.82
N ILE A 9 -1.87 -5.73 -24.63
CA ILE A 9 -1.65 -4.93 -23.41
C ILE A 9 -2.69 -3.80 -23.25
N GLY A 10 -3.21 -3.26 -24.37
CA GLY A 10 -4.25 -2.23 -24.35
C GLY A 10 -5.57 -2.78 -23.83
N VAL A 11 -6.01 -3.92 -24.38
CA VAL A 11 -7.23 -4.60 -23.91
C VAL A 11 -7.09 -5.03 -22.45
N LEU A 12 -5.91 -5.51 -22.03
CA LEU A 12 -5.65 -5.84 -20.63
C LEU A 12 -5.76 -4.61 -19.72
N SER A 13 -5.21 -3.47 -20.15
CA SER A 13 -5.27 -2.20 -19.42
C SER A 13 -6.72 -1.77 -19.19
N GLU A 14 -7.54 -1.80 -20.23
CA GLU A 14 -8.98 -1.47 -20.14
C GLU A 14 -9.73 -2.42 -19.22
N ARG A 15 -9.55 -3.73 -19.39
CA ARG A 15 -10.27 -4.75 -18.59
C ARG A 15 -9.86 -4.74 -17.11
N SER A 16 -8.59 -4.48 -16.82
CA SER A 16 -8.09 -4.47 -15.43
C SER A 16 -8.23 -3.11 -14.74
N GLY A 17 -8.41 -2.02 -15.50
CA GLY A 17 -8.34 -0.65 -15.01
C GLY A 17 -6.95 -0.26 -14.50
N VAL A 18 -5.90 -0.97 -14.93
CA VAL A 18 -4.50 -0.70 -14.58
C VAL A 18 -3.80 -0.16 -15.82
N ASN A 19 -3.17 1.01 -15.72
CA ASN A 19 -2.52 1.61 -16.89
C ASN A 19 -1.35 0.75 -17.41
N ILE A 20 -1.06 0.90 -18.70
CA ILE A 20 -0.05 0.12 -19.43
C ILE A 20 1.34 0.18 -18.77
N GLU A 21 1.76 1.34 -18.28
CA GLU A 21 3.07 1.52 -17.64
C GLU A 21 3.16 0.75 -16.32
N THR A 22 2.08 0.73 -15.55
CA THR A 22 1.98 -0.02 -14.29
C THR A 22 1.97 -1.52 -14.57
N ILE A 23 1.32 -1.98 -15.62
CA ILE A 23 1.39 -3.39 -16.06
C ILE A 23 2.84 -3.77 -16.37
N ARG A 24 3.55 -2.97 -17.17
CA ARG A 24 4.97 -3.20 -17.48
C ARG A 24 5.86 -3.15 -16.24
N TYR A 25 5.57 -2.23 -15.32
CA TYR A 25 6.27 -2.13 -14.05
C TYR A 25 6.06 -3.40 -13.22
N TYR A 26 4.81 -3.89 -13.11
CA TYR A 26 4.50 -5.13 -12.40
C TYR A 26 5.14 -6.37 -13.03
N GLU A 27 5.28 -6.43 -14.36
CA GLU A 27 6.09 -7.46 -15.03
C GLU A 27 7.57 -7.36 -14.60
N LYS A 28 8.13 -6.14 -14.63
CA LYS A 28 9.55 -5.90 -14.31
C LYS A 28 9.90 -6.34 -12.88
N ILE A 29 9.02 -6.07 -11.92
CA ILE A 29 9.25 -6.38 -10.51
C ILE A 29 8.70 -7.75 -10.07
N GLY A 30 8.26 -8.57 -11.03
CA GLY A 30 7.78 -9.95 -10.80
C GLY A 30 6.44 -10.05 -10.04
N VAL A 31 5.64 -8.99 -10.02
CA VAL A 31 4.25 -9.06 -9.53
C VAL A 31 3.36 -9.72 -10.57
N MET A 32 3.57 -9.41 -11.84
CA MET A 32 2.94 -10.11 -12.96
C MET A 32 3.94 -11.09 -13.60
N PRO A 33 3.51 -12.29 -14.01
CA PRO A 33 4.35 -13.18 -14.79
C PRO A 33 4.69 -12.54 -16.15
N LYS A 34 5.81 -12.92 -16.75
CA LYS A 34 6.12 -12.51 -18.12
C LYS A 34 5.09 -13.14 -19.07
N PRO A 35 4.37 -12.35 -19.88
CA PRO A 35 3.36 -12.88 -20.79
C PRO A 35 4.00 -13.74 -21.88
N ALA A 36 3.19 -14.65 -22.43
CA ALA A 36 3.55 -15.37 -23.65
C ALA A 36 3.73 -14.38 -24.81
N ARG A 37 4.35 -14.84 -25.89
CA ARG A 37 4.48 -14.06 -27.12
C ARG A 37 3.87 -14.80 -28.30
N SER A 38 3.23 -14.04 -29.18
CA SER A 38 2.74 -14.55 -30.47
C SER A 38 3.90 -14.93 -31.38
N ALA A 39 3.61 -15.66 -32.46
CA ALA A 39 4.59 -15.97 -33.50
C ALA A 39 5.23 -14.70 -34.11
N ALA A 40 4.50 -13.58 -34.13
CA ALA A 40 4.99 -12.28 -34.58
C ALA A 40 5.72 -11.47 -33.47
N GLY A 41 5.91 -12.05 -32.28
CA GLY A 41 6.70 -11.46 -31.18
C GLY A 41 5.95 -10.51 -30.25
N TYR A 42 4.64 -10.34 -30.43
CA TYR A 42 3.79 -9.48 -29.58
C TYR A 42 3.44 -10.17 -28.26
N ARG A 43 3.35 -9.41 -27.16
CA ARG A 43 2.92 -9.95 -25.85
C ARG A 43 1.43 -10.34 -25.90
N ILE A 44 1.13 -11.53 -25.40
CA ILE A 44 -0.21 -12.09 -25.26
C ILE A 44 -0.53 -12.24 -23.78
N TYR A 45 -1.63 -11.64 -23.35
CA TYR A 45 -2.18 -11.79 -22.01
C TYR A 45 -3.46 -12.61 -22.05
N THR A 46 -3.93 -13.04 -20.89
CA THR A 46 -5.09 -13.91 -20.76
C THR A 46 -6.06 -13.39 -19.69
N THR A 47 -7.23 -14.01 -19.59
CA THR A 47 -8.18 -13.77 -18.47
C THR A 47 -7.51 -13.91 -17.10
N GLU A 48 -6.53 -14.80 -16.96
CA GLU A 48 -5.80 -14.98 -15.70
C GLU A 48 -4.91 -13.76 -15.36
N HIS A 49 -4.29 -13.16 -16.38
CA HIS A 49 -3.53 -11.92 -16.18
C HIS A 49 -4.46 -10.79 -15.72
N ALA A 50 -5.68 -10.70 -16.27
CA ALA A 50 -6.66 -9.70 -15.85
C ALA A 50 -7.12 -9.91 -14.40
N ARG A 51 -7.39 -11.17 -14.00
CA ARG A 51 -7.72 -11.52 -12.61
C ARG A 51 -6.61 -11.18 -11.64
N ARG A 52 -5.36 -11.49 -11.98
CA ARG A 52 -4.19 -11.15 -11.17
C ARG A 52 -4.01 -9.64 -11.01
N LEU A 53 -4.18 -8.85 -12.08
CA LEU A 53 -4.13 -7.40 -11.99
C LEU A 53 -5.25 -6.84 -11.11
N HIS A 54 -6.45 -7.40 -11.19
CA HIS A 54 -7.56 -7.03 -10.32
C HIS A 54 -7.24 -7.34 -8.84
N PHE A 55 -6.66 -8.51 -8.56
CA PHE A 55 -6.19 -8.89 -7.22
C PHE A 55 -5.18 -7.86 -6.68
N VAL A 56 -4.15 -7.54 -7.48
CA VAL A 56 -3.12 -6.57 -7.07
C VAL A 56 -3.74 -5.20 -6.82
N ARG A 57 -4.61 -4.72 -7.73
CA ARG A 57 -5.28 -3.44 -7.58
C ARG A 57 -6.11 -3.37 -6.30
N ARG A 58 -6.97 -4.36 -6.05
CA ARG A 58 -7.79 -4.44 -4.82
C ARG A 58 -6.92 -4.51 -3.56
N GLY A 59 -5.82 -5.27 -3.61
CA GLY A 59 -4.85 -5.32 -2.52
C GLY A 59 -4.23 -3.95 -2.21
N ARG A 60 -3.86 -3.20 -3.24
CA ARG A 60 -3.33 -1.83 -3.08
C ARG A 60 -4.36 -0.87 -2.51
N GLU A 61 -5.62 -0.98 -2.93
CA GLU A 61 -6.74 -0.20 -2.37
C GLU A 61 -6.98 -0.51 -0.88
N LEU A 62 -6.69 -1.74 -0.44
CA LEU A 62 -6.74 -2.15 0.98
C LEU A 62 -5.45 -1.83 1.75
N GLY A 63 -4.50 -1.12 1.14
CA GLY A 63 -3.27 -0.67 1.79
C GLY A 63 -2.17 -1.71 1.87
N PHE A 64 -2.31 -2.89 1.25
CA PHE A 64 -1.21 -3.86 1.17
C PHE A 64 -0.04 -3.30 0.35
N SER A 65 1.17 -3.54 0.82
CA SER A 65 2.39 -3.32 0.05
C SER A 65 2.48 -4.31 -1.12
N LEU A 66 3.30 -3.97 -2.12
CA LEU A 66 3.56 -4.89 -3.22
C LEU A 66 4.30 -6.15 -2.75
N ASP A 67 5.08 -6.06 -1.68
CA ASP A 67 5.80 -7.21 -1.10
C ASP A 67 4.83 -8.20 -0.44
N GLU A 68 3.87 -7.71 0.36
CA GLU A 68 2.80 -8.54 0.93
C GLU A 68 1.94 -9.17 -0.15
N LEU A 69 1.60 -8.41 -1.20
CA LEU A 69 0.84 -8.93 -2.33
C LEU A 69 1.63 -10.01 -3.08
N ARG A 70 2.95 -9.89 -3.24
CA ARG A 70 3.76 -10.99 -3.78
C ARG A 70 3.69 -12.24 -2.89
N GLY A 71 3.71 -12.06 -1.57
CA GLY A 71 3.52 -13.17 -0.62
C GLY A 71 2.21 -13.89 -0.85
N LEU A 72 1.10 -13.14 -0.89
CA LEU A 72 -0.23 -13.69 -1.16
C LEU A 72 -0.33 -14.35 -2.54
N LEU A 73 0.21 -13.71 -3.58
CA LEU A 73 0.20 -14.25 -4.94
C LEU A 73 0.96 -15.57 -5.05
N ARG A 74 2.09 -15.75 -4.34
CA ARG A 74 2.81 -17.03 -4.31
C ARG A 74 1.96 -18.16 -3.73
N LEU A 75 1.20 -17.86 -2.67
CA LEU A 75 0.29 -18.82 -2.04
C LEU A 75 -0.85 -19.22 -3.00
N VAL A 76 -1.41 -18.24 -3.73
CA VAL A 76 -2.44 -18.46 -4.76
C VAL A 76 -1.90 -19.26 -5.94
N ASP A 77 -0.76 -18.86 -6.50
CA ASP A 77 -0.12 -19.51 -7.66
C ASP A 77 0.24 -20.97 -7.37
N GLY A 78 0.73 -21.23 -6.15
CA GLY A 78 1.05 -22.57 -5.68
C GLY A 78 -0.17 -23.44 -5.36
N HIS A 79 -1.41 -22.90 -5.41
CA HIS A 79 -2.64 -23.57 -4.98
C HIS A 79 -2.56 -24.21 -3.58
N THR A 80 -1.64 -23.72 -2.74
CA THR A 80 -1.23 -24.34 -1.48
C THR A 80 -1.69 -23.54 -0.28
N TYR A 81 -2.40 -22.43 -0.50
CA TYR A 81 -2.86 -21.58 0.57
C TYR A 81 -3.97 -22.24 1.38
N THR A 82 -3.83 -22.16 2.70
CA THR A 82 -4.91 -22.47 3.62
C THR A 82 -5.65 -21.19 4.01
N CYS A 83 -6.95 -21.30 4.32
CA CYS A 83 -7.72 -20.20 4.89
C CYS A 83 -7.02 -19.60 6.13
N ARG A 84 -6.32 -20.45 6.90
CA ARG A 84 -5.54 -20.05 8.07
C ARG A 84 -4.38 -19.11 7.74
N GLU A 85 -3.60 -19.38 6.70
CA GLU A 85 -2.47 -18.53 6.30
C GLU A 85 -2.93 -17.16 5.78
N VAL A 86 -3.97 -17.17 4.93
CA VAL A 86 -4.57 -15.92 4.42
C VAL A 86 -5.16 -15.10 5.57
N HIS A 87 -5.83 -15.76 6.52
CA HIS A 87 -6.36 -15.12 7.71
C HIS A 87 -5.24 -14.51 8.58
N ALA A 88 -4.15 -15.22 8.80
CA ALA A 88 -3.01 -14.72 9.59
C ALA A 88 -2.40 -13.45 8.97
N LEU A 89 -2.17 -13.44 7.65
CA LEU A 89 -1.69 -12.25 6.92
C LEU A 89 -2.66 -11.08 7.02
N THR A 90 -3.97 -11.37 6.92
CA THR A 90 -5.02 -10.35 7.02
C THR A 90 -5.05 -9.73 8.42
N ILE A 91 -4.91 -10.53 9.48
CA ILE A 91 -4.91 -10.05 10.86
C ILE A 91 -3.67 -9.21 11.17
N GLU A 92 -2.49 -9.58 10.67
CA GLU A 92 -1.28 -8.77 10.87
C GLU A 92 -1.39 -7.42 10.13
N HIS A 93 -1.87 -7.42 8.88
CA HIS A 93 -2.10 -6.16 8.16
C HIS A 93 -3.16 -5.28 8.85
N LEU A 94 -4.22 -5.87 9.39
CA LEU A 94 -5.23 -5.14 10.16
C LEU A 94 -4.63 -4.49 11.42
N LYS A 95 -3.69 -5.15 12.08
CA LYS A 95 -2.97 -4.60 13.23
C LYS A 95 -2.10 -3.40 12.83
N ASP A 96 -1.40 -3.49 11.70
CA ASP A 96 -0.61 -2.36 11.16
C ASP A 96 -1.49 -1.16 10.78
N ILE A 97 -2.66 -1.41 10.17
CA ILE A 97 -3.65 -0.35 9.90
C ILE A 97 -4.11 0.31 11.20
N ARG A 98 -4.45 -0.48 12.23
CA ARG A 98 -4.89 0.05 13.53
C ARG A 98 -3.80 0.88 14.21
N GLN A 99 -2.54 0.46 14.12
CA GLN A 99 -1.40 1.20 14.64
C GLN A 99 -1.24 2.54 13.91
N LYS A 100 -1.28 2.55 12.57
CA LYS A 100 -1.24 3.78 11.77
C LYS A 100 -2.38 4.74 12.11
N ILE A 101 -3.60 4.24 12.32
CA ILE A 101 -4.73 5.07 12.75
C ILE A 101 -4.45 5.71 14.12
N ALA A 102 -3.91 4.94 15.08
CA ALA A 102 -3.58 5.47 16.40
C ALA A 102 -2.52 6.58 16.32
N ASP A 103 -1.49 6.39 15.51
CA ASP A 103 -0.43 7.37 15.29
C ASP A 103 -0.94 8.63 14.57
N LEU A 104 -1.75 8.46 13.52
CA LEU A 104 -2.38 9.59 12.80
C LEU A 104 -3.30 10.40 13.72
N ARG A 105 -4.11 9.75 14.56
CA ARG A 105 -4.94 10.43 15.56
C ARG A 105 -4.11 11.19 16.60
N ARG A 106 -2.90 10.69 16.93
CA ARG A 106 -1.99 11.39 17.85
C ARG A 106 -1.41 12.63 17.18
N LEU A 107 -1.00 12.54 15.92
CA LEU A 107 -0.52 13.67 15.13
C LEU A 107 -1.62 14.72 14.92
N GLU A 108 -2.83 14.28 14.58
CA GLU A 108 -4.01 15.14 14.46
C GLU A 108 -4.23 15.95 15.74
N ARG A 109 -4.27 15.31 16.92
CA ARG A 109 -4.40 16.02 18.20
C ARG A 109 -3.29 17.04 18.44
N ALA A 110 -2.03 16.70 18.13
CA ALA A 110 -0.92 17.62 18.28
C ALA A 110 -1.07 18.85 17.37
N MET A 111 -1.44 18.62 16.11
CA MET A 111 -1.69 19.68 15.13
C MET A 111 -2.88 20.56 15.53
N SER A 112 -3.98 19.97 15.98
CA SER A 112 -5.15 20.71 16.48
C SER A 112 -4.80 21.57 17.68
N ASN A 113 -3.98 21.08 18.61
CA ASN A 113 -3.55 21.85 19.78
C ASN A 113 -2.67 23.05 19.38
N MET A 114 -1.72 22.85 18.47
CA MET A 114 -0.88 23.96 17.97
C MET A 114 -1.72 24.99 17.21
N ALA A 115 -2.64 24.54 16.36
CA ALA A 115 -3.54 25.42 15.63
C ALA A 115 -4.45 26.24 16.56
N ALA A 116 -4.96 25.63 17.66
CA ALA A 116 -5.79 26.33 18.63
C ALA A 116 -5.05 27.43 19.42
N GLN A 117 -3.72 27.36 19.47
CA GLN A 117 -2.87 28.39 20.11
C GLN A 117 -2.53 29.52 19.14
N CYS A 118 -2.82 29.39 17.85
CA CYS A 118 -2.61 30.42 16.84
C CYS A 118 -3.85 31.29 16.71
N THR A 119 -3.72 32.61 16.89
CA THR A 119 -4.84 33.54 16.68
C THR A 119 -5.09 33.85 15.20
N GLY A 120 -4.12 33.56 14.33
CA GLY A 120 -4.18 33.85 12.90
C GLY A 120 -3.95 35.32 12.53
N ASP A 121 -3.64 36.17 13.51
CA ASP A 121 -3.36 37.59 13.30
C ASP A 121 -1.94 37.84 12.79
N GLN A 122 -1.68 39.05 12.27
CA GLN A 122 -0.32 39.50 11.96
C GLN A 122 0.46 39.82 13.24
N VAL A 123 0.84 38.79 13.99
CA VAL A 123 1.74 38.89 15.13
C VAL A 123 3.14 38.38 14.77
N PRO A 124 4.22 39.01 15.28
CA PRO A 124 5.59 38.59 15.00
C PRO A 124 5.97 37.26 15.69
N GLU A 125 5.18 36.81 16.67
CA GLU A 125 5.35 35.54 17.37
C GLU A 125 4.22 34.58 16.99
N CYS A 126 4.57 33.41 16.47
CA CYS A 126 3.63 32.40 15.99
C CYS A 126 3.80 31.12 16.82
N PRO A 127 2.84 30.77 17.70
CA PRO A 127 2.95 29.60 18.58
C PRO A 127 3.16 28.28 17.84
N VAL A 128 2.69 28.17 16.58
CA VAL A 128 2.96 27.01 15.72
C VAL A 128 4.43 26.93 15.32
N ILE A 129 5.02 28.06 14.91
CA ILE A 129 6.44 28.14 14.52
C ILE A 129 7.33 27.90 15.73
N ASP A 130 6.97 28.48 16.89
CA ASP A 130 7.72 28.30 18.13
C ASP A 130 7.71 26.84 18.59
N ALA A 131 6.55 26.17 18.55
CA ALA A 131 6.43 24.74 18.87
C ALA A 131 7.23 23.83 17.93
N LEU A 132 7.48 24.25 16.69
CA LEU A 132 8.33 23.52 15.73
C LEU A 132 9.83 23.76 15.97
N PHE A 133 10.21 24.92 16.52
CA PHE A 133 11.58 25.23 16.93
C PHE A 133 11.94 24.71 18.33
N GLU A 134 10.96 24.35 19.15
CA GLU A 134 11.20 23.67 20.42
C GLU A 134 11.92 22.34 20.19
N MET A 135 13.24 22.35 20.41
CA MET A 135 14.08 21.18 20.41
C MET A 135 13.67 20.31 21.59
N ARG A 136 12.75 19.38 21.32
CA ARG A 136 12.08 18.53 22.29
C ARG A 136 13.08 17.92 23.27
N SER A 137 13.14 18.48 24.48
CA SER A 137 13.96 17.97 25.58
C SER A 137 13.51 16.55 25.88
N ILE A 138 14.30 15.56 25.49
CA ILE A 138 14.15 14.19 25.95
C ILE A 138 14.39 14.24 27.46
N LYS A 139 13.33 14.36 28.27
CA LYS A 139 13.41 14.20 29.73
C LYS A 139 13.95 12.79 29.99
N ARG A 140 15.26 12.66 30.21
CA ARG A 140 15.86 11.49 30.84
C ARG A 140 15.21 11.35 32.21
N SER A 141 14.47 10.27 32.41
CA SER A 141 14.04 9.82 33.73
C SER A 141 15.29 9.60 34.60
N ARG A 142 15.60 10.58 35.45
CA ARG A 142 16.41 10.35 36.64
C ARG A 142 15.50 9.75 37.69
N SER A 143 15.51 8.43 37.80
CA SER A 143 15.22 7.73 39.05
C SER A 143 16.44 7.88 39.97
N VAL A 144 16.30 8.79 40.92
CA VAL A 144 17.02 8.85 42.20
C VAL A 144 15.86 8.70 43.20
N GLN A 145 15.77 7.70 44.07
CA GLN A 145 16.72 7.35 45.13
C GLN A 145 16.24 6.06 45.82
N ALA A 146 17.18 5.18 46.20
CA ALA A 146 17.27 4.57 47.52
C ALA A 146 18.75 4.23 47.75
#